data_AF-A0A962K8J0-F1
#
_entry.id   AF-A0A962K8J0-F1
#
_cell.length_a   1.000
_cell.length_b   1.000
_cell.length_c   1.000
_cell.angle_alpha   90.00
_cell.angle_beta   90.00
_cell.angle_gamma   90.00
#
_symmetry.space_group_name_H-M   'P 1'
#
loop_
_entity.id
_entity.type
_entity.pdbx_description
1 polymer ?
#
loop_
_entity_poly.entity_id
_entity_poly.type
_entity_poly.pdbx_seq_one_letter_code
_entity_poly.pdbx_strand_id
1 'polypeptide(L)'
;EWPDSARRIFQGFRSPAGEEMILQKNVFVERVLPGSVIRELSEQEMTVYRRPFLNPGEDRRPTLTWPRQIPIDGEPEDVVAIVSDYAKWLSHCTVPKLFINAEPGAILTGAQREFCRRFPNQAEVTVAGNHFLQEDSPDQISQAVADWLADLP
;
A
#
# COMPACT_ATOMS: atom_id res chain seq x y z
N GLU A 1 12.33 2.10 7.77
CA GLU A 1 12.39 0.67 8.18
C GLU A 1 11.07 0.02 7.80
N TRP A 2 11.12 -1.23 7.33
CA TRP A 2 9.93 -2.00 6.92
C TRP A 2 9.58 -3.03 8.00
N PRO A 3 8.29 -3.32 8.27
CA PRO A 3 7.89 -4.40 9.17
C PRO A 3 8.43 -5.76 8.70
N ASP A 4 8.92 -6.58 9.63
CA ASP A 4 9.59 -7.86 9.32
C ASP A 4 8.71 -8.84 8.52
N SER A 5 7.42 -8.92 8.85
CA SER A 5 6.46 -9.79 8.16
C SER A 5 6.28 -9.39 6.69
N ALA A 6 6.10 -8.08 6.42
CA ALA A 6 6.04 -7.55 5.08
C ALA A 6 7.37 -7.77 4.33
N ARG A 7 8.51 -7.53 4.99
CA ARG A 7 9.84 -7.70 4.40
C ARG A 7 10.07 -9.11 3.86
N ARG A 8 9.75 -10.15 4.64
CA ARG A 8 9.94 -11.55 4.22
C ARG A 8 9.10 -11.91 2.99
N ILE A 9 7.83 -11.50 2.96
CA ILE A 9 6.94 -11.75 1.82
C ILE A 9 7.48 -11.07 0.56
N PHE A 10 7.85 -9.79 0.66
CA PHE A 10 8.36 -9.03 -0.47
C PHE A 10 9.74 -9.52 -0.95
N GLN A 11 10.62 -9.98 -0.06
CA GLN A 11 11.87 -10.65 -0.44
C GLN A 11 11.60 -11.92 -1.27
N GLY A 12 10.58 -12.70 -0.90
CA GLY A 12 10.13 -13.85 -1.68
C GLY A 12 9.72 -13.46 -3.11
N PHE A 13 8.87 -12.44 -3.27
CA PHE A 13 8.43 -11.94 -4.58
C PHE A 13 9.57 -11.36 -5.42
N ARG A 14 10.58 -10.76 -4.77
CA ARG A 14 11.77 -10.21 -5.43
C ARG A 14 12.75 -11.27 -5.91
N SER A 15 12.68 -12.49 -5.35
CA SER A 15 13.50 -13.61 -5.79
C SER A 15 12.99 -14.23 -7.11
N PRO A 16 13.76 -15.14 -7.73
CA PRO A 16 13.29 -15.95 -8.86
C PRO A 16 12.00 -16.73 -8.56
N ALA A 17 11.77 -17.14 -7.30
CA ALA A 17 10.55 -17.85 -6.90
C ALA A 17 9.28 -16.99 -7.07
N GLY A 18 9.41 -15.67 -7.12
CA GLY A 18 8.30 -14.75 -7.38
C GLY A 18 7.54 -15.04 -8.67
N GLU A 19 8.22 -15.53 -9.71
CA GLU A 19 7.59 -15.94 -10.98
C GLU A 19 6.53 -17.02 -10.74
N GLU A 20 6.88 -18.09 -10.02
CA GLU A 20 5.95 -19.18 -9.72
C GLU A 20 4.87 -18.72 -8.73
N MET A 21 5.26 -18.02 -7.67
CA MET A 21 4.35 -17.56 -6.61
C MET A 21 3.26 -16.65 -7.19
N ILE A 22 3.61 -15.73 -8.08
CA ILE A 22 2.67 -14.75 -8.60
C ILE A 22 2.06 -15.19 -9.93
N LEU A 23 2.88 -15.50 -10.94
CA LEU A 23 2.36 -15.73 -12.29
C LEU A 23 1.60 -17.05 -12.38
N GLN A 24 2.00 -18.08 -11.62
CA GLN A 24 1.32 -19.38 -11.62
C GLN A 24 0.32 -19.54 -10.49
N LYS A 25 0.70 -19.15 -9.27
CA LYS A 25 -0.11 -19.39 -8.05
C LYS A 25 -0.95 -18.19 -7.60
N ASN A 26 -0.86 -17.04 -8.25
CA ASN A 26 -1.64 -15.83 -7.96
C ASN A 26 -1.59 -15.38 -6.49
N VAL A 27 -0.48 -15.65 -5.78
CA VAL A 27 -0.39 -15.48 -4.32
C VAL A 27 -0.67 -14.05 -3.85
N PHE A 28 -0.38 -13.05 -4.69
CA PHE A 28 -0.68 -11.65 -4.34
C PHE A 28 -2.18 -11.44 -4.13
N VAL A 29 -3.00 -11.82 -5.11
CA VAL A 29 -4.46 -11.65 -5.05
C VAL A 29 -5.08 -12.64 -4.08
N GLU A 30 -4.65 -13.91 -4.09
CA GLU A 30 -5.31 -14.96 -3.31
C GLU A 30 -4.92 -14.98 -1.82
N ARG A 31 -3.81 -14.34 -1.43
CA ARG A 31 -3.33 -14.39 -0.03
C ARG A 31 -2.92 -13.04 0.52
N VAL A 32 -2.16 -12.23 -0.22
CA VAL A 32 -1.68 -10.95 0.31
C VAL A 32 -2.82 -9.96 0.46
N LEU A 33 -3.69 -9.85 -0.55
CA LEU A 33 -4.87 -8.99 -0.52
C LEU A 33 -5.79 -9.31 0.68
N PRO A 34 -6.42 -10.50 0.77
CA PRO A 34 -7.34 -10.79 1.87
C PRO A 34 -6.63 -10.87 3.22
N GLY A 35 -5.35 -11.27 3.27
CA GLY A 35 -4.57 -11.29 4.51
C GLY A 35 -4.19 -9.90 5.03
N SER A 36 -4.42 -8.84 4.25
CA SER A 36 -4.11 -7.45 4.61
C SER A 36 -5.35 -6.56 4.72
N VAL A 37 -6.52 -7.20 4.94
CA VAL A 37 -7.81 -6.63 5.32
C VAL A 37 -8.16 -7.21 6.70
N ILE A 38 -8.76 -6.43 7.60
CA ILE A 38 -9.17 -6.93 8.93
C ILE A 38 -10.40 -7.82 8.80
N ARG A 39 -11.42 -7.37 8.05
CA ARG A 39 -12.60 -8.17 7.77
C ARG A 39 -12.33 -9.27 6.74
N GLU A 40 -13.22 -10.24 6.68
CA GLU A 40 -13.24 -11.20 5.58
C GLU A 40 -13.84 -10.52 4.32
N LEU A 41 -13.13 -10.65 3.20
CA LEU A 41 -13.67 -10.29 1.88
C LEU A 41 -14.61 -11.41 1.42
N SER A 42 -15.79 -11.03 0.96
CA SER A 42 -16.76 -11.96 0.38
C SER A 42 -16.26 -12.55 -0.94
N GLU A 43 -16.82 -13.69 -1.34
CA GLU A 43 -16.50 -14.28 -2.65
C GLU A 43 -16.87 -13.38 -3.83
N GLN A 44 -17.88 -12.53 -3.69
CA GLN A 44 -18.24 -11.57 -4.72
C GLN A 44 -17.15 -10.50 -4.89
N GLU A 45 -16.66 -9.95 -3.78
CA GLU A 45 -15.55 -8.99 -3.77
C GLU A 45 -14.26 -9.63 -4.31
N MET A 46 -13.92 -10.82 -3.82
CA MET A 46 -12.75 -11.56 -4.31
C MET A 46 -12.87 -11.90 -5.79
N THR A 47 -14.06 -12.23 -6.29
CA THR A 47 -14.29 -12.45 -7.74
C THR A 47 -13.97 -11.21 -8.55
N VAL A 48 -14.33 -10.01 -8.07
CA VAL A 48 -14.00 -8.75 -8.73
C VAL A 48 -12.49 -8.50 -8.74
N TYR A 49 -11.81 -8.72 -7.62
CA TYR A 49 -10.35 -8.59 -7.52
C TYR A 49 -9.59 -9.60 -8.38
N ARG A 50 -10.09 -10.83 -8.50
CA ARG A 50 -9.51 -11.89 -9.35
C ARG A 50 -9.70 -11.63 -10.83
N ARG A 51 -10.76 -10.92 -11.22
CA ARG A 51 -11.19 -10.76 -12.63
C ARG A 51 -10.07 -10.34 -13.60
N PRO A 52 -9.15 -9.40 -13.28
CA PRO A 52 -8.06 -9.02 -14.19
C PRO A 52 -6.92 -10.04 -14.27
N PHE A 53 -6.90 -11.04 -13.37
CA PHE A 53 -5.75 -11.90 -13.07
C PHE A 53 -6.10 -13.39 -13.17
N LEU A 54 -7.20 -13.73 -13.86
CA LEU A 54 -7.68 -15.10 -13.96
C LEU A 54 -6.68 -16.01 -14.68
N ASN A 55 -6.08 -15.54 -15.77
CA ASN A 55 -5.14 -16.35 -16.55
C ASN A 55 -3.75 -16.35 -15.91
N PRO A 56 -3.11 -17.52 -15.73
CA PRO A 56 -1.70 -17.60 -15.37
C PRO A 56 -0.79 -16.94 -16.41
N GLY A 57 0.36 -16.42 -15.97
CA GLY A 57 1.34 -15.76 -16.84
C GLY A 57 1.21 -14.23 -16.83
N GLU A 58 1.20 -13.63 -18.01
CA GLU A 58 1.42 -12.18 -18.17
C GLU A 58 0.29 -11.30 -17.64
N ASP A 59 -0.96 -11.78 -17.57
CA ASP A 59 -2.05 -11.03 -16.92
C ASP A 59 -1.69 -10.69 -15.46
N ARG A 60 -0.94 -11.58 -14.79
CA ARG A 60 -0.48 -11.42 -13.40
C ARG A 60 0.88 -10.72 -13.28
N ARG A 61 1.57 -10.43 -14.39
CA ARG A 61 2.88 -9.75 -14.40
C ARG A 61 2.88 -8.46 -13.59
N PRO A 62 1.85 -7.58 -13.66
CA PRO A 62 1.83 -6.35 -12.86
C PRO A 62 1.96 -6.65 -11.37
N THR A 63 1.25 -7.66 -10.85
CA THR A 63 1.27 -8.03 -9.42
C THR A 63 2.60 -8.65 -8.96
N LEU A 64 3.49 -9.02 -9.90
CA LEU A 64 4.88 -9.44 -9.60
C LEU A 64 5.87 -8.28 -9.77
N THR A 65 5.71 -7.47 -10.81
CA THR A 65 6.61 -6.34 -11.07
C THR A 65 6.49 -5.29 -9.96
N TRP A 66 5.27 -4.99 -9.49
CA TRP A 66 5.06 -4.03 -8.41
C TRP A 66 5.91 -4.28 -7.15
N PRO A 67 5.86 -5.46 -6.50
CA PRO A 67 6.69 -5.72 -5.33
C PRO A 67 8.21 -5.69 -5.62
N ARG A 68 8.61 -5.92 -6.88
CA ARG A 68 10.01 -5.78 -7.33
C ARG A 68 10.46 -4.32 -7.48
N GLN A 69 9.54 -3.38 -7.56
CA GLN A 69 9.83 -1.95 -7.65
C GLN A 69 9.84 -1.25 -6.29
N ILE A 70 9.40 -1.90 -5.22
CA ILE A 70 9.40 -1.30 -3.88
C ILE A 70 10.85 -0.97 -3.47
N PRO A 71 11.15 0.28 -3.04
CA PRO A 71 12.48 0.68 -2.59
C PRO A 71 12.82 0.02 -1.25
N ILE A 72 13.64 -1.04 -1.29
CA ILE A 72 14.10 -1.78 -0.10
C ILE A 72 15.61 -1.94 -0.21
N ASP A 73 16.32 -1.61 0.88
CA ASP A 73 17.79 -1.71 0.98
C ASP A 73 18.55 -1.02 -0.16
N GLY A 74 18.00 0.10 -0.67
CA GLY A 74 18.61 0.87 -1.76
C GLY A 74 18.24 0.43 -3.17
N GLU A 75 17.38 -0.57 -3.33
CA GLU A 75 17.04 -1.13 -4.64
C GLU A 75 15.53 -1.16 -4.94
N PRO A 76 15.10 -0.92 -6.20
CA PRO A 76 15.94 -0.53 -7.34
C PRO A 76 16.34 0.95 -7.26
N GLU A 77 17.59 1.26 -7.63
CA GLU A 77 18.21 2.59 -7.44
C GLU A 77 17.38 3.74 -8.03
N ASP A 78 16.82 3.54 -9.23
CA ASP A 78 16.00 4.52 -9.93
C ASP A 78 14.72 4.86 -9.14
N VAL A 79 14.01 3.85 -8.64
CA VAL A 79 12.81 4.07 -7.81
C VAL A 79 13.18 4.66 -6.45
N VAL A 80 14.33 4.27 -5.87
CA VAL A 80 14.84 4.91 -4.64
C VAL A 80 15.10 6.39 -4.83
N ALA A 81 15.70 6.78 -5.96
CA ALA A 81 15.92 8.19 -6.29
C ALA A 81 14.58 8.93 -6.42
N ILE A 82 13.63 8.39 -7.19
CA ILE A 82 12.28 8.98 -7.35
C ILE A 82 11.59 9.16 -5.99
N VAL A 83 11.63 8.14 -5.14
CA VAL A 83 11.00 8.15 -3.83
C VAL A 83 11.65 9.16 -2.89
N SER A 84 12.97 9.24 -2.91
CA SER A 84 13.73 10.22 -2.12
C SER A 84 13.42 11.65 -2.55
N ASP A 85 13.30 11.88 -3.86
CA ASP A 85 13.00 13.20 -4.43
C ASP A 85 11.61 13.68 -4.03
N TYR A 86 10.56 12.86 -4.23
CA TYR A 86 9.22 13.30 -3.83
C TYR A 86 9.07 13.39 -2.31
N ALA A 87 9.75 12.54 -1.53
CA ALA A 87 9.71 12.61 -0.07
C ALA A 87 10.32 13.92 0.44
N LYS A 88 11.44 14.36 -0.15
CA LYS A 88 12.04 15.66 0.12
C LYS A 88 11.13 16.80 -0.31
N TRP A 89 10.47 16.71 -1.46
CA TRP A 89 9.53 17.75 -1.87
C TRP A 89 8.32 17.83 -0.93
N LEU A 90 7.69 16.70 -0.59
CA LEU A 90 6.54 16.62 0.32
C LEU A 90 6.85 17.16 1.72
N SER A 91 8.09 17.02 2.20
CA SER A 91 8.49 17.53 3.52
C SER A 91 8.63 19.06 3.58
N HIS A 92 8.57 19.75 2.45
CA HIS A 92 8.69 21.21 2.38
C HIS A 92 7.49 21.89 1.69
N CYS A 93 6.75 21.19 0.83
CA CYS A 93 5.69 21.80 0.03
C CYS A 93 4.44 22.13 0.87
N THR A 94 3.82 23.28 0.63
CA THR A 94 2.64 23.75 1.37
C THR A 94 1.31 23.29 0.75
N VAL A 95 1.35 22.39 -0.25
CA VAL A 95 0.14 21.78 -0.81
C VAL A 95 -0.66 21.15 0.35
N PRO A 96 -1.96 21.43 0.51
CA PRO A 96 -2.78 20.80 1.53
C PRO A 96 -2.72 19.27 1.43
N LYS A 97 -2.63 18.57 2.56
CA LYS A 97 -2.57 17.10 2.64
C LYS A 97 -3.60 16.60 3.64
N LEU A 98 -4.22 15.47 3.31
CA LEU A 98 -4.94 14.65 4.28
C LEU A 98 -4.19 13.33 4.44
N PHE A 99 -3.62 13.11 5.63
CA PHE A 99 -3.00 11.85 5.99
C PHE A 99 -4.03 10.94 6.66
N ILE A 100 -4.46 9.91 5.93
CA ILE A 100 -5.32 8.85 6.46
C ILE A 100 -4.40 7.77 7.03
N ASN A 101 -4.16 7.84 8.33
CA ASN A 101 -3.44 6.82 9.09
C ASN A 101 -4.34 5.62 9.39
N ALA A 102 -3.74 4.46 9.62
CA ALA A 102 -4.46 3.22 9.95
C ALA A 102 -3.93 2.58 11.24
N GLU A 103 -4.81 1.92 11.98
CA GLU A 103 -4.49 1.08 13.13
C GLU A 103 -5.12 -0.31 12.97
N PRO A 104 -4.34 -1.42 13.08
CA PRO A 104 -2.92 -1.47 13.41
C PRO A 104 -1.98 -1.01 12.28
N GLY A 105 -2.50 -0.89 11.05
CA GLY A 105 -1.72 -0.54 9.87
C GLY A 105 -0.80 -1.68 9.39
N ALA A 106 -0.13 -1.45 8.26
CA ALA A 106 0.80 -2.42 7.67
C ALA A 106 2.16 -1.78 7.37
N ILE A 107 2.31 -1.19 6.17
CA ILE A 107 3.59 -0.69 5.66
C ILE A 107 3.97 0.65 6.30
N LEU A 108 3.03 1.60 6.34
CA LEU A 108 3.27 2.95 6.84
C LEU A 108 3.11 3.02 8.36
N THR A 109 4.04 2.39 9.07
CA THR A 109 4.11 2.36 10.53
C THR A 109 5.50 2.80 11.01
N GLY A 110 5.72 2.87 12.32
CA GLY A 110 7.02 3.19 12.91
C GLY A 110 7.62 4.51 12.40
N ALA A 111 8.93 4.50 12.14
CA ALA A 111 9.67 5.70 11.74
C ALA A 111 9.19 6.34 10.44
N GLN A 112 8.63 5.56 9.49
CA GLN A 112 8.11 6.11 8.23
C GLN A 112 6.82 6.90 8.48
N ARG A 113 5.95 6.41 9.36
CA ARG A 113 4.75 7.14 9.79
C ARG A 113 5.13 8.45 10.49
N GLU A 114 6.09 8.40 11.42
CA GLU A 114 6.57 9.61 12.11
C GLU A 114 7.27 10.60 11.16
N PHE A 115 7.89 10.11 10.09
CA PHE A 115 8.41 10.95 9.01
C PHE A 115 7.28 11.69 8.28
N CYS A 116 6.22 10.99 7.85
CA CYS A 116 5.06 11.59 7.18
C CYS A 116 4.31 12.60 8.06
N ARG A 117 4.26 12.38 9.38
CA ARG A 117 3.63 13.32 10.34
C ARG A 117 4.29 14.71 10.39
N ARG A 118 5.52 14.84 9.90
CA ARG A 118 6.24 16.12 9.85
C ARG A 118 5.95 16.95 8.60
N PHE A 119 5.17 16.43 7.66
CA PHE A 119 4.84 17.19 6.44
C PHE A 119 3.98 18.41 6.78
N PRO A 120 4.28 19.59 6.20
CA PRO A 120 3.53 20.81 6.50
C PRO A 120 2.13 20.80 5.85
N ASN A 121 1.21 21.61 6.36
CA ASN A 121 -0.16 21.74 5.87
C ASN A 121 -0.90 20.39 5.72
N GLN A 122 -0.82 19.57 6.78
CA GLN A 122 -1.39 18.23 6.82
C GLN A 122 -2.46 18.12 7.92
N ALA A 123 -3.65 17.70 7.54
CA ALA A 123 -4.64 17.15 8.46
C ALA A 123 -4.40 15.64 8.61
N GLU A 124 -4.73 15.06 9.76
CA GLU A 124 -4.59 13.62 10.01
C GLU A 124 -5.89 13.05 10.60
N VAL A 125 -6.30 11.89 10.11
CA VAL A 125 -7.30 11.03 10.74
C VAL A 125 -6.73 9.62 10.89
N THR A 126 -7.19 8.87 11.90
CA THR A 126 -6.84 7.46 12.06
C THR A 126 -8.10 6.61 11.95
N VAL A 127 -8.05 5.56 11.13
CA VAL A 127 -9.15 4.61 10.94
C VAL A 127 -8.68 3.18 11.25
N ALA A 128 -9.63 2.27 11.47
CA ALA A 128 -9.29 0.86 11.60
C ALA A 128 -8.87 0.30 10.24
N GLY A 129 -7.77 -0.44 10.18
CA GLY A 129 -7.36 -1.09 8.94
C GLY A 129 -5.92 -1.60 8.93
N ASN A 130 -5.65 -2.50 8.00
CA ASN A 130 -4.31 -2.99 7.69
C ASN A 130 -3.71 -2.24 6.48
N HIS A 131 -3.52 -2.89 5.32
CA HIS A 131 -2.97 -2.26 4.13
C HIS A 131 -4.06 -1.71 3.21
N PHE A 132 -5.13 -2.49 3.01
CA PHE A 132 -6.28 -2.13 2.19
C PHE A 132 -7.38 -1.52 3.05
N LEU A 133 -7.05 -0.42 3.76
CA LEU A 133 -7.94 0.24 4.73
C LEU A 133 -9.30 0.66 4.15
N GLN A 134 -9.40 0.79 2.83
CA GLN A 134 -10.65 1.09 2.13
C GLN A 134 -11.69 -0.02 2.31
N GLU A 135 -11.25 -1.26 2.55
CA GLU A 135 -12.15 -2.38 2.79
C GLU A 135 -12.63 -2.44 4.25
N ASP A 136 -11.86 -1.90 5.19
CA ASP A 136 -12.17 -1.95 6.61
C ASP A 136 -12.96 -0.71 7.08
N SER A 137 -12.60 0.47 6.57
CA SER A 137 -13.16 1.76 7.02
C SER A 137 -13.59 2.70 5.88
N PRO A 138 -14.35 2.24 4.86
CA PRO A 138 -14.70 3.05 3.69
C PRO A 138 -15.47 4.33 4.05
N ASP A 139 -16.42 4.24 4.99
CA ASP A 139 -17.27 5.38 5.36
C ASP A 139 -16.47 6.45 6.10
N GLN A 140 -15.60 6.05 7.03
CA GLN A 140 -14.74 6.98 7.78
C GLN A 140 -13.74 7.68 6.85
N ILE A 141 -13.18 6.95 5.89
CA ILE A 141 -12.29 7.50 4.86
C ILE A 141 -13.05 8.51 4.00
N SER A 142 -14.21 8.13 3.49
CA SER A 142 -15.05 8.98 2.63
C SER A 142 -15.45 10.26 3.35
N GLN A 143 -15.87 10.16 4.62
CA GLN A 143 -16.25 11.32 5.43
C GLN A 143 -15.06 12.25 5.66
N ALA A 144 -13.90 11.71 6.05
CA ALA A 144 -12.70 12.51 6.27
C ALA A 144 -12.25 13.25 5.00
N VAL A 145 -12.36 12.61 3.83
CA VAL A 145 -12.07 13.26 2.54
C VAL A 145 -13.09 14.37 2.25
N ALA A 146 -14.39 14.12 2.47
CA ALA A 146 -15.43 15.12 2.22
C ALA A 146 -15.28 16.35 3.13
N ASP A 147 -15.06 16.15 4.42
CA ASP A 147 -14.83 17.22 5.39
C ASP A 147 -13.58 18.02 5.03
N TRP A 148 -12.48 17.33 4.73
CA TRP A 148 -11.25 17.97 4.33
C TRP A 148 -11.40 18.81 3.06
N LEU A 149 -12.11 18.31 2.05
CA LEU A 149 -12.38 19.06 0.82
C LEU A 149 -13.26 20.29 1.06
N ALA A 150 -14.21 20.22 1.99
CA ALA A 150 -15.06 21.35 2.36
C ALA A 150 -14.28 22.46 3.08
N ASP A 151 -13.22 22.09 3.80
CA ASP A 151 -12.35 23.01 4.54
C ASP A 151 -11.17 23.54 3.70
N LEU A 152 -11.00 23.08 2.45
CA LEU A 152 -9.95 23.60 1.56
C LEU A 152 -10.25 25.05 1.14
N PRO A 153 -9.25 25.95 1.21
CA PRO A 153 -9.39 27.35 0.82
C PRO A 153 -9.53 27.57 -0.70
#